data_AF-A0A2A5D3I7-F1
#
_entry.id   AF-A0A2A5D3I7-F1
#
_cell.length_a   1.000
_cell.length_b   1.000
_cell.length_c   1.000
_cell.angle_alpha   90.00
_cell.angle_beta   90.00
_cell.angle_gamma   90.00
#
_symmetry.space_group_name_H-M   'P 1'
#
loop_
_entity.id
_entity.type
_entity.pdbx_description
1 polymer ?
#
loop_
_entity_poly.entity_id
_entity_poly.type
_entity_poly.pdbx_seq_one_letter_code
_entity_poly.pdbx_strand_id
1 'polypeptide(L)' 'MENNQNTEHSVKFRPDYTWPEYNAERDCPKCEKPMQLQKNLRDYYGKPWWCHFCQWQFSEEDFPE' A
#
# COMPACT_ATOMS: atom_id res chain seq x y z
N MET A 1 -31.17 -16.69 23.88
CA MET A 1 -29.75 -16.41 23.59
C MET A 1 -29.72 -15.52 22.35
N GLU A 2 -29.39 -14.24 22.52
CA GLU A 2 -29.39 -13.24 21.44
C GLU A 2 -28.16 -13.44 20.53
N ASN A 3 -28.41 -13.69 19.25
CA ASN A 3 -27.40 -13.70 18.20
C ASN A 3 -26.88 -12.28 17.96
N ASN A 4 -25.87 -11.88 18.73
CA ASN A 4 -25.06 -10.68 18.46
C ASN A 4 -23.73 -11.09 17.83
N GLN A 5 -23.78 -11.62 16.59
CA GLN A 5 -22.63 -11.54 15.69
C GLN A 5 -22.61 -10.14 15.09
N ASN A 6 -22.37 -9.13 15.92
CA ASN A 6 -22.05 -7.80 15.45
C ASN A 6 -20.61 -7.87 14.90
N THR A 7 -20.50 -8.12 13.59
CA THR A 7 -19.26 -8.14 12.82
C THR A 7 -18.79 -6.71 12.49
N GLU A 8 -18.94 -5.74 13.41
CA GLU A 8 -18.62 -4.32 13.15
C GLU A 8 -17.25 -3.88 13.65
N HIS A 9 -16.32 -4.81 13.78
CA HIS A 9 -14.91 -4.46 13.72
C HIS A 9 -14.35 -5.03 12.42
N SER A 10 -14.75 -4.39 11.31
CA SER A 10 -14.00 -4.40 10.07
C SER A 10 -12.59 -3.95 10.41
N VAL A 11 -11.75 -4.89 10.85
CA VAL A 11 -10.30 -4.71 10.91
C VAL A 11 -9.98 -4.14 9.54
N LYS A 12 -9.65 -2.85 9.48
CA LYS A 12 -9.29 -2.20 8.24
C LYS A 12 -7.97 -2.83 7.82
N PHE A 13 -8.09 -3.98 7.14
CA PHE A 13 -6.98 -4.81 6.69
C PHE A 13 -6.15 -4.09 5.63
N ARG A 14 -6.60 -2.93 5.18
CA ARG A 14 -5.90 -2.01 4.30
C ARG A 14 -5.90 -0.66 4.98
N PRO A 15 -4.74 -0.05 5.23
CA PRO A 15 -4.71 1.37 5.54
C PRO A 15 -5.37 2.13 4.39
N ASP A 16 -6.05 3.24 4.68
CA ASP A 16 -6.80 4.05 3.71
C ASP A 16 -5.88 4.79 2.69
N TYR A 17 -4.75 4.20 2.28
CA TYR A 17 -3.87 4.78 1.26
C TYR A 17 -4.38 4.44 -0.16
N THR A 18 -4.19 5.38 -1.07
CA THR A 18 -4.55 5.22 -2.47
C THR A 18 -3.55 4.28 -3.16
N TRP A 19 -4.05 3.28 -3.88
CA TRP A 19 -3.22 2.48 -4.79
C TRP A 19 -3.08 3.24 -6.12
N PRO A 20 -1.86 3.45 -6.63
CA PRO A 20 -1.66 4.11 -7.91
C PRO A 20 -2.12 3.22 -9.07
N GLU A 21 -2.19 3.79 -10.28
CA GLU A 21 -2.58 3.05 -11.47
C GLU A 21 -1.62 1.87 -11.75
N TYR A 22 -2.12 0.81 -12.39
CA TYR A 22 -1.37 -0.43 -12.62
C TYR A 22 -0.05 -0.25 -13.42
N ASN A 23 0.05 0.83 -14.19
CA ASN A 23 1.26 1.19 -14.96
C ASN A 23 1.91 2.48 -14.44
N ALA A 24 1.61 2.88 -13.19
CA ALA A 24 2.33 3.97 -12.60
C ALA A 24 3.81 3.57 -12.44
N GLU A 25 4.69 4.50 -12.76
CA GLU A 25 6.12 4.40 -12.49
C GLU A 25 6.50 5.51 -11.52
N ARG A 26 7.20 5.16 -10.44
CA ARG A 26 7.71 6.13 -9.46
C ARG A 26 9.13 5.79 -9.06
N ASP A 27 9.91 6.83 -8.82
CA ASP A 27 11.27 6.74 -8.31
C ASP A 27 11.30 6.87 -6.80
N CYS A 28 12.21 6.13 -6.15
CA CYS A 28 12.36 6.15 -4.70
C CYS A 28 12.87 7.51 -4.21
N PRO A 29 12.24 8.15 -3.21
CA PRO A 29 12.64 9.48 -2.74
C PRO A 29 14.00 9.47 -2.02
N LYS A 30 14.53 8.28 -1.70
CA LYS A 30 15.83 8.11 -1.01
C LYS A 30 17.00 7.86 -1.93
N CYS A 31 16.77 7.23 -3.08
CA CYS A 31 17.85 6.77 -3.96
C CYS A 31 17.63 7.06 -5.44
N GLU A 32 16.51 7.70 -5.80
CA GLU A 32 16.17 8.11 -7.17
C GLU A 32 16.25 6.94 -8.15
N LYS A 33 15.90 5.73 -7.67
CA LYS A 33 15.81 4.52 -8.47
C LYS A 33 14.36 4.14 -8.72
N PRO A 34 14.05 3.53 -9.88
CA PRO A 34 12.71 3.07 -10.19
C PRO A 34 12.28 2.01 -9.16
N MET A 35 11.08 2.19 -8.62
CA MET A 35 10.47 1.25 -7.69
C MET A 35 9.57 0.26 -8.40
N GLN A 36 9.38 -0.90 -7.77
CA GLN A 36 8.45 -1.89 -8.26
C GLN A 36 7.07 -1.63 -7.64
N LEU A 37 6.09 -1.33 -8.50
CA LEU A 37 4.69 -1.31 -8.12
C LEU A 37 4.21 -2.72 -7.79
N GLN A 38 3.69 -2.91 -6.59
CA GLN A 38 3.04 -4.13 -6.19
C GLN A 38 1.61 -4.21 -6.70
N LYS A 39 1.14 -5.44 -6.89
CA LYS A 39 -0.24 -5.70 -7.28
C LYS A 39 -1.17 -5.35 -6.13
N ASN A 40 -2.28 -4.67 -6.43
CA ASN A 40 -3.34 -4.34 -5.46
C ASN A 40 -4.14 -5.61 -5.07
N LEU A 41 -3.49 -6.52 -4.35
CA LEU A 41 -4.09 -7.79 -3.90
C LEU A 41 -4.80 -7.59 -2.55
N ARG A 42 -5.98 -8.18 -2.39
CA ARG A 42 -6.80 -8.01 -1.17
C ARG A 42 -6.05 -8.38 0.10
N ASP A 43 -5.19 -9.39 0.00
CA ASP A 43 -4.41 -9.96 1.11
C ASP A 43 -2.99 -9.34 1.24
N TYR A 44 -2.67 -8.31 0.44
CA TYR A 44 -1.40 -7.61 0.54
C TYR A 44 -1.49 -6.46 1.54
N TYR A 45 -0.65 -6.52 2.57
CA TYR A 45 -0.65 -5.59 3.71
C TYR A 45 0.39 -4.48 3.62
N GLY A 46 1.26 -4.51 2.59
CA GLY A 46 2.32 -3.53 2.39
C GLY A 46 1.87 -2.30 1.62
N LYS A 47 2.73 -1.30 1.47
CA LYS A 47 2.46 -0.13 0.62
C LYS A 47 2.67 -0.47 -0.88
N PRO A 48 2.03 0.25 -1.82
CA PRO A 48 2.09 -0.08 -3.25
C PRO A 48 3.49 -0.06 -3.83
N TRP A 49 4.35 0.85 -3.41
CA TRP A 49 5.69 0.98 -3.96
C TRP A 49 6.70 0.22 -3.14
N TRP A 50 7.46 -0.65 -3.80
CA TRP A 50 8.57 -1.36 -3.20
C TRP A 50 9.88 -0.96 -3.86
N CYS A 51 10.81 -0.42 -3.06
CA CYS A 51 12.17 -0.16 -3.52
C CYS A 51 13.09 -1.33 -3.16
N HIS A 52 13.55 -2.10 -4.15
CA HIS A 52 14.49 -3.22 -3.92
C HIS A 52 15.87 -2.76 -3.43
N PHE A 53 16.30 -1.56 -3.80
CA PHE A 53 17.59 -1.00 -3.39
C PHE A 53 17.58 -0.59 -1.92
N CYS A 54 16.53 0.08 -1.48
CA CYS A 54 16.40 0.55 -0.12
C CYS A 54 15.78 -0.51 0.81
N GLN A 55 15.05 -1.48 0.26
CA GLN A 55 14.19 -2.42 0.99
C GLN A 55 13.10 -1.69 1.80
N TRP A 56 12.60 -0.58 1.24
CA TRP A 56 11.55 0.25 1.84
C TRP A 56 10.29 0.20 0.99
N GLN A 57 9.15 0.38 1.68
CA GLN A 57 7.84 0.47 1.07
C GLN A 57 7.32 1.91 1.19
N PHE A 58 6.73 2.42 0.11
CA PHE A 58 6.17 3.76 0.02
C PHE A 58 4.75 3.73 -0.55
N SER A 59 3.94 4.69 -0.14
CA SER A 59 2.57 4.90 -0.61
C SER A 59 2.49 6.24 -1.31
N GLU A 60 1.40 6.50 -2.03
CA GLU A 60 1.27 7.74 -2.79
C GLU A 60 1.49 9.01 -1.95
N GLU A 61 1.12 8.93 -0.67
CA GLU A 61 1.20 9.99 0.35
C GLU A 61 2.64 10.28 0.83
N ASP A 62 3.58 9.35 0.66
CA ASP A 62 4.98 9.55 1.08
C ASP A 62 5.77 10.42 0.09
N PHE A 63 5.18 10.78 -1.04
CA PHE A 63 5.80 11.59 -2.07
C PHE A 63 5.22 13.00 -2.01
N PRO A 64 6.05 14.04 -1.79
CA PRO A 64 5.59 15.41 -1.90
C PRO A 64 5.18 15.72 -3.35
N GLU A 65 4.03 16.40 -3.52
CA GLU A 65 3.60 16.98 -4.81
C GLU A 65 4.57 18.06 -5.33
#